data_AF-A0A9D5EUF5-F1
#
_entry.id   AF-A0A9D5EUF5-F1
#
_cell.length_a   1.000
_cell.length_b   1.000
_cell.length_c   1.000
_cell.angle_alpha   90.00
_cell.angle_beta   90.00
_cell.angle_gamma   90.00
#
_symmetry.space_group_name_H-M   'P 1'
#
loop_
_entity.id
_entity.type
_entity.pdbx_description
1 polymer ?
#
loop_
_entity_poly.entity_id
_entity_poly.type
_entity_poly.pdbx_seq_one_letter_code
_entity_poly.pdbx_strand_id
1 'polypeptide(L)'
;MRLLQPLFALFASATDRELTRVVEYLKAENRILRDQLPARITLTNRERSRLIKLGKRVGSALKDLITIVSYRTFTRWVAVGDGNPTPQRSTRKPGRPRTAEDLRVLVVRLASETGWGYTR
;
A
#
# COMPACT_ATOMS: atom_id res chain seq x y z
N MET A 1 5.91 28.84 0.38
CA MET A 1 6.93 27.77 0.17
C MET A 1 8.33 28.39 0.20
N ARG A 2 8.82 28.86 1.36
CA ARG A 2 10.15 29.53 1.50
C ARG A 2 11.06 28.90 2.57
N LEU A 3 10.56 27.94 3.34
CA LEU A 3 11.29 27.31 4.46
C LEU A 3 12.25 26.19 4.02
N LEU A 4 12.11 25.67 2.80
CA LEU A 4 12.94 24.55 2.34
C LEU A 4 14.34 25.01 1.89
N GLN A 5 14.49 26.23 1.38
CA GLN A 5 15.77 26.78 0.92
C GLN A 5 16.83 26.93 2.03
N PRO A 6 16.53 27.51 3.22
CA PRO A 6 17.51 27.56 4.30
C PRO A 6 17.85 26.16 4.84
N LEU A 7 16.89 25.22 4.79
CA LEU A 7 17.11 23.82 5.15
C LEU A 7 18.14 23.15 4.22
N PHE A 8 18.01 23.36 2.90
CA PHE A 8 18.99 22.83 1.94
C PHE A 8 20.38 23.45 2.10
N ALA A 9 20.47 24.74 2.44
CA ALA A 9 21.73 25.39 2.72
C ALA A 9 22.39 24.84 4.00
N LEU A 10 21.60 24.62 5.06
CA LEU A 10 22.05 23.98 6.29
C LEU A 10 22.59 22.56 6.03
N PHE A 11 21.88 21.77 5.22
CA PHE A 11 22.33 20.41 4.86
C PHE A 11 23.64 20.40 4.05
N ALA A 12 23.95 21.47 3.32
CA ALA A 12 25.16 21.55 2.51
C ALA A 12 26.41 21.96 3.31
N SER A 13 26.24 22.64 4.45
CA SER A 13 27.35 23.15 5.28
C SER A 13 27.51 22.45 6.64
N ALA A 14 26.54 21.61 7.03
CA ALA A 14 26.52 20.97 8.34
C ALA A 14 27.44 19.74 8.44
N THR A 15 28.04 19.57 9.63
CA THR A 15 28.76 18.35 9.99
C THR A 15 27.80 17.18 10.23
N ASP A 16 28.27 15.92 10.11
CA ASP A 16 27.43 14.72 10.34
C ASP A 16 26.69 14.73 11.70
N ARG A 17 27.29 15.34 12.73
CA ARG A 17 26.67 15.50 14.05
C ARG A 17 25.50 16.48 14.04
N GLU A 18 25.62 17.58 13.31
CA GLU A 18 24.55 18.56 13.16
C GLU A 18 23.41 17.98 12.32
N LEU A 19 23.74 17.25 11.25
CA LEU A 19 22.75 16.53 10.44
C LEU A 19 21.94 15.54 11.28
N THR A 20 22.60 14.81 12.18
CA THR A 20 21.95 13.87 13.09
C THR A 20 20.93 14.56 13.99
N ARG A 21 21.28 15.70 14.60
CA ARG A 21 20.37 16.50 15.43
C ARG A 21 19.16 17.01 14.66
N VAL A 22 19.36 17.46 13.42
CA VAL A 22 18.26 17.90 12.55
C VAL A 22 17.33 16.74 12.23
N VAL A 23 17.85 15.56 11.93
CA VAL A 23 17.04 14.37 11.67
C VAL A 23 16.26 13.93 12.91
N GLU A 24 16.88 13.97 14.09
CA GLU A 24 16.20 13.66 15.37
C GLU A 24 15.03 14.61 15.62
N TYR A 25 15.25 15.92 15.46
CA TYR A 25 14.19 16.92 15.60
C TYR A 25 13.04 16.68 14.61
N LEU A 26 13.36 16.48 13.33
CA LEU A 26 12.34 16.24 12.29
C LEU A 26 11.58 14.93 12.52
N LYS A 27 12.20 13.90 13.08
CA LYS A 27 11.52 12.67 13.48
C LYS A 27 10.52 12.92 14.61
N ALA A 28 10.90 13.71 15.61
CA ALA A 28 10.02 14.07 16.72
C ALA A 28 8.82 14.90 16.23
N GLU A 29 9.07 15.91 15.40
CA GLU A 29 8.02 16.75 14.83
C GLU A 29 7.05 15.93 13.97
N ASN A 30 7.56 15.05 13.10
CA ASN A 30 6.71 14.14 12.33
C ASN A 30 5.86 13.21 13.21
N ARG A 31 6.37 12.78 14.38
CA ARG A 31 5.60 11.96 15.30
C ARG A 31 4.42 12.75 15.88
N ILE A 32 4.67 13.96 16.37
CA ILE A 32 3.63 14.87 16.90
C ILE A 32 2.56 15.16 15.84
N LEU A 33 2.98 15.49 14.61
CA LEU A 33 2.05 15.77 13.52
C LEU A 33 1.18 14.56 13.17
N ARG A 34 1.73 13.35 13.27
CA ARG A 34 0.98 12.13 13.02
C ARG A 34 -0.02 11.80 14.10
N ASP A 35 0.31 12.08 15.35
CA ASP A 35 -0.61 11.88 16.48
C ASP A 35 -1.83 12.82 16.39
N GLN A 36 -1.68 13.96 15.69
CA GLN A 36 -2.77 14.89 15.40
C GLN A 36 -3.58 14.54 14.14
N LEU A 37 -3.07 13.64 13.28
CA LEU A 37 -3.75 13.24 12.04
C LEU A 37 -4.81 12.16 12.31
N PRO A 38 -5.83 12.04 11.44
CA PRO A 38 -6.81 10.97 11.54
C PRO A 38 -6.16 9.59 11.38
N ALA A 39 -6.76 8.57 11.99
CA ALA A 39 -6.24 7.20 12.01
C ALA A 39 -6.00 6.59 10.60
N ARG A 40 -6.70 7.09 9.57
CA ARG A 40 -6.56 6.63 8.18
C ARG A 40 -6.11 7.77 7.27
N ILE A 41 -4.92 7.63 6.72
CA ILE A 41 -4.36 8.54 5.71
C ILE A 41 -4.49 7.88 4.34
N THR A 42 -5.26 8.49 3.44
CA THR A 42 -5.34 8.07 2.03
C THR A 42 -4.30 8.81 1.22
N LEU A 43 -3.32 8.08 0.68
CA LEU A 43 -2.31 8.66 -0.20
C LEU A 43 -2.82 8.74 -1.64
N THR A 44 -2.61 9.90 -2.26
CA THR A 44 -2.81 10.08 -3.69
C THR A 44 -1.72 9.36 -4.49
N ASN A 45 -1.99 9.05 -5.77
CA ASN A 45 -1.00 8.43 -6.65
C ASN A 45 0.29 9.26 -6.76
N ARG A 46 0.16 10.59 -6.79
CA ARG A 46 1.31 11.51 -6.84
C ARG A 46 2.19 11.41 -5.59
N GLU A 47 1.58 11.39 -4.41
CA GLU A 47 2.30 11.25 -3.14
C GLU A 47 2.98 9.89 -3.05
N ARG A 48 2.27 8.83 -3.45
CA ARG A 48 2.84 7.48 -3.53
C ARG A 48 4.07 7.42 -4.44
N SER A 49 3.99 7.94 -5.66
CA SER A 49 5.15 7.95 -6.58
C SER A 49 6.32 8.76 -6.02
N ARG A 50 6.03 9.87 -5.32
CA ARG A 50 7.07 10.64 -4.61
C ARG A 50 7.73 9.82 -3.51
N LEU A 51 6.96 9.09 -2.69
CA LEU A 51 7.49 8.21 -1.66
C LEU A 51 8.36 7.11 -2.25
N ILE A 52 7.92 6.46 -3.34
CA ILE A 52 8.68 5.41 -4.03
C ILE A 52 10.01 5.98 -4.55
N LYS A 53 9.98 7.12 -5.23
CA LYS A 53 11.17 7.76 -5.82
C LYS A 53 12.22 8.13 -4.76
N LEU A 54 11.78 8.69 -3.64
CA LEU A 54 12.68 9.08 -2.56
C LEU A 54 13.14 7.86 -1.74
N GLY A 55 12.22 6.95 -1.39
CA GLY A 55 12.52 5.78 -0.58
C GLY A 55 13.49 4.80 -1.24
N LYS A 56 13.44 4.64 -2.58
CA LYS A 56 14.41 3.83 -3.33
C LYS A 56 15.85 4.29 -3.13
N ARG A 57 16.08 5.60 -2.95
CA ARG A 57 17.42 6.18 -2.75
C ARG A 57 17.96 5.98 -1.33
N VAL A 58 17.06 5.80 -0.35
CA VAL A 58 17.43 5.59 1.06
C VAL A 58 17.90 4.15 1.32
N GLY A 59 17.41 3.18 0.55
CA GLY A 59 17.84 1.78 0.68
C GLY A 59 17.31 1.08 1.94
N SER A 60 18.15 0.28 2.59
CA SER A 60 17.76 -0.57 3.74
C SER A 60 17.34 0.23 4.99
N ALA A 61 17.94 1.41 5.19
CA ALA A 61 17.62 2.31 6.31
C ALA A 61 16.17 2.85 6.27
N LEU A 62 15.47 2.71 5.14
CA LEU A 62 14.08 3.12 5.01
C LEU A 62 13.16 2.35 5.97
N LYS A 63 13.51 1.10 6.33
CA LYS A 63 12.70 0.28 7.25
C LYS A 63 12.47 0.98 8.59
N ASP A 64 13.49 1.67 9.10
CA ASP A 64 13.43 2.35 10.39
C ASP A 64 12.91 3.79 10.28
N LEU A 65 12.88 4.35 9.07
CA LEU A 65 12.42 5.71 8.80
C LEU A 65 10.96 5.78 8.36
N ILE A 66 10.44 4.75 7.70
CA ILE A 66 9.12 4.80 7.06
C ILE A 66 8.01 4.69 8.10
N THR A 67 7.28 5.78 8.28
CA THR A 67 6.17 5.84 9.24
C THR A 67 4.81 5.87 8.54
N ILE A 68 4.70 6.51 7.38
CA ILE A 68 3.41 6.76 6.69
C ILE A 68 2.75 5.48 6.21
N VAL A 69 3.54 4.54 5.67
CA VAL A 69 3.06 3.24 5.22
C VAL A 69 3.93 2.15 5.81
N SER A 70 3.39 0.95 5.97
CA SER A 70 4.21 -0.20 6.37
C SER A 70 5.32 -0.43 5.34
N TYR A 71 6.50 -0.86 5.79
CA TYR A 71 7.61 -1.21 4.91
C TYR A 71 7.19 -2.26 3.86
N ARG A 72 6.35 -3.23 4.25
CA ARG A 72 5.77 -4.24 3.33
C ARG A 72 4.90 -3.62 2.24
N THR A 73 4.11 -2.60 2.57
CA THR A 73 3.30 -1.87 1.59
C THR A 73 4.20 -1.14 0.60
N PHE A 74 5.26 -0.49 1.10
CA PHE A 74 6.23 0.21 0.27
C PHE A 74 6.96 -0.74 -0.69
N THR A 75 7.47 -1.88 -0.22
CA THR A 75 8.17 -2.84 -1.08
C THR A 75 7.23 -3.43 -2.14
N ARG A 76 5.97 -3.69 -1.79
CA ARG A 76 4.94 -4.09 -2.76
C ARG A 76 4.75 -3.02 -3.84
N TRP A 77 4.70 -1.73 -3.47
CA TRP A 77 4.60 -0.64 -4.44
C TRP A 77 5.82 -0.53 -5.34
N VAL A 78 7.02 -0.72 -4.77
CA VAL A 78 8.27 -0.73 -5.54
C VAL A 78 8.27 -1.87 -6.57
N ALA A 79 7.82 -3.07 -6.18
CA ALA A 79 7.77 -4.24 -7.05
C ALA A 79 6.72 -4.13 -8.17
N VAL A 80 5.56 -3.54 -7.88
CA VAL A 80 4.50 -3.28 -8.88
C VAL A 80 4.86 -2.11 -9.80
N GLY A 81 5.75 -1.21 -9.36
CA GLY A 81 6.11 0.01 -10.07
C GLY A 81 5.11 1.15 -9.89
N ASP A 82 5.40 2.30 -10.51
CA ASP A 82 4.48 3.46 -10.63
C ASP A 82 3.27 3.15 -11.54
N GLY A 83 3.23 1.94 -12.10
CA GLY A 83 2.08 1.41 -12.81
C GLY A 83 0.88 1.33 -11.89
N ASN A 84 -0.18 2.04 -12.30
CA ASN A 84 -1.48 2.06 -11.67
C ASN A 84 -1.88 0.66 -11.17
N PRO A 85 -2.06 0.43 -9.86
CA PRO A 85 -2.71 -0.77 -9.38
C PRO A 85 -4.20 -0.49 -9.43
N THR A 86 -4.73 -0.25 -10.63
CA THR A 86 -5.84 -1.12 -10.95
C THR A 86 -5.17 -2.48 -11.04
N PRO A 87 -5.29 -3.39 -10.03
CA PRO A 87 -5.24 -4.78 -10.40
C PRO A 87 -6.18 -4.85 -11.58
N GLN A 88 -5.70 -5.35 -12.72
CA GLN A 88 -6.56 -5.71 -13.83
C GLN A 88 -7.65 -6.53 -13.15
N ARG A 89 -8.78 -5.88 -12.86
CA ARG A 89 -9.73 -6.36 -11.86
C ARG A 89 -10.25 -7.56 -12.58
N SER A 90 -9.80 -8.76 -12.17
CA SER A 90 -10.04 -9.94 -12.99
C SER A 90 -11.53 -9.90 -13.26
N THR A 91 -11.91 -9.82 -14.53
CA THR A 91 -13.33 -9.72 -14.91
C THR A 91 -14.13 -10.91 -14.38
N ARG A 92 -13.43 -11.94 -13.89
CA ARG A 92 -13.91 -12.90 -12.90
C ARG A 92 -14.56 -12.21 -11.70
N LYS A 93 -15.88 -12.18 -11.76
CA LYS A 93 -16.74 -11.99 -10.59
C LYS A 93 -16.24 -12.92 -9.47
N PRO A 94 -16.05 -12.40 -8.24
CA PRO A 94 -15.66 -13.24 -7.12
C PRO A 94 -16.72 -14.33 -6.90
N GLY A 95 -16.27 -15.56 -6.69
CA GLY A 95 -17.14 -16.72 -6.45
C GLY A 95 -16.71 -17.98 -7.20
N ARG A 96 -17.28 -19.14 -6.80
CA ARG A 96 -17.12 -20.40 -7.54
C ARG A 96 -17.69 -20.20 -8.95
N PRO A 97 -17.02 -20.68 -10.02
CA PRO A 97 -17.60 -20.69 -11.35
C PRO A 97 -19.00 -21.32 -11.34
N ARG A 98 -19.94 -20.76 -12.11
CA ARG A 98 -21.27 -21.35 -12.23
C ARG A 98 -21.11 -22.74 -12.85
N THR A 99 -21.74 -23.75 -12.23
CA THR A 99 -21.95 -25.05 -12.87
C THR A 99 -22.68 -24.85 -14.21
N ALA A 100 -22.28 -25.58 -15.25
CA ALA A 100 -22.92 -25.54 -16.56
C ALA A 100 -24.44 -25.79 -16.44
N GLU A 101 -25.23 -25.12 -17.27
CA GLU A 101 -26.69 -25.17 -17.17
C GLU A 101 -27.21 -26.60 -17.39
N ASP A 102 -26.66 -27.32 -18.36
CA ASP A 102 -27.02 -28.72 -18.64
C ASP A 102 -26.80 -29.63 -17.43
N LEU A 103 -25.69 -29.41 -16.71
CA LEU A 103 -25.39 -30.15 -15.48
C LEU A 103 -26.35 -29.78 -14.35
N ARG A 104 -26.79 -28.52 -14.25
CA ARG A 104 -27.81 -28.12 -13.26
C ARG A 104 -29.15 -28.78 -13.55
N VAL A 105 -29.60 -28.71 -14.80
CA VAL A 105 -30.86 -29.32 -15.23
C VAL A 105 -30.83 -30.82 -14.99
N LEU A 106 -29.73 -31.49 -15.33
CA LEU A 106 -29.55 -32.92 -15.09
C LEU A 106 -29.60 -33.26 -13.59
N VAL A 107 -28.90 -32.50 -12.75
CA VAL A 107 -28.89 -32.72 -11.29
C VAL A 107 -30.28 -32.50 -10.68
N VAL A 108 -31.01 -31.46 -11.10
CA VAL A 108 -32.37 -31.18 -10.63
C VAL A 108 -33.33 -32.29 -11.06
N ARG A 109 -33.26 -32.72 -12.32
CA ARG A 109 -34.07 -33.82 -12.85
C ARG A 109 -33.80 -35.12 -12.11
N LEU A 110 -32.53 -35.47 -11.92
CA LEU A 110 -32.11 -36.66 -11.18
C LEU A 110 -32.64 -36.62 -9.74
N ALA A 111 -32.52 -35.48 -9.06
CA ALA A 111 -33.05 -35.31 -7.71
C ALA A 111 -34.58 -35.46 -7.64
N SER A 112 -35.32 -34.95 -8.62
CA SER A 112 -36.78 -35.09 -8.66
C SER A 112 -37.26 -36.51 -8.98
N GLU A 113 -36.53 -37.24 -9.83
CA GLU A 113 -36.96 -38.56 -10.30
C GLU A 113 -36.52 -39.70 -9.36
N THR A 114 -35.36 -39.57 -8.71
CA THR A 114 -34.77 -40.65 -7.90
C THR A 114 -34.74 -40.35 -6.41
N GLY A 115 -35.14 -39.14 -5.99
CA GLY A 115 -34.95 -38.67 -4.62
C GLY A 115 -33.47 -38.47 -4.25
N TRP A 116 -32.57 -38.53 -5.24
CA TRP A 116 -31.13 -38.42 -5.03
C TRP A 116 -30.73 -36.99 -4.69
N GLY A 117 -30.24 -36.80 -3.48
CA GLY A 117 -29.81 -35.49 -3.00
C GLY A 117 -29.12 -35.62 -1.66
N TYR A 118 -28.36 -34.58 -1.31
CA TYR A 118 -27.76 -34.50 0.02
C TYR A 118 -28.88 -34.30 1.04
N THR A 119 -29.20 -35.36 1.79
CA THR A 119 -30.07 -35.24 2.97
C THR A 119 -29.25 -34.55 4.06
N ARG A 120 -29.83 -33.55 4.71
CA ARG A 120 -29.15 -32.79 5.76
C ARG A 120 -28.92 -33.62 7.01
#